data_AF-A0A162NB93-F1
#
_entry.id   AF-A0A162NB93-F1
#
_cell.length_a   1.000
_cell.length_b   1.000
_cell.length_c   1.000
_cell.angle_alpha   90.00
_cell.angle_beta   90.00
_cell.angle_gamma   90.00
#
_symmetry.space_group_name_H-M   'P 1'
#
loop_
_entity.id
_entity.type
_entity.pdbx_description
1 polymer ?
#
loop_
_entity_poly.entity_id
_entity_poly.type
_entity_poly.pdbx_seq_one_letter_code
_entity_poly.pdbx_strand_id
1 'polypeptide(L)'
;MGGWQLEAAKMALYMVFPVGLFYYFNQAEYFEDWMINLRREMYPTENRVNKKAFEDTIREMKEKREREYLRLLEEKESGSVF
;
A
#
# COMPACT_ATOMS: atom_id res chain seq x y z
N MET A 1 58.40 19.25 2.50
CA MET A 1 58.37 17.87 3.02
C MET A 1 56.93 17.46 3.32
N GLY A 2 56.07 17.31 2.30
CA GLY A 2 54.64 17.03 2.51
C GLY A 2 54.00 16.06 1.52
N GLY A 3 54.79 15.49 0.58
CA GLY A 3 54.25 14.63 -0.48
C GLY A 3 53.59 13.35 0.06
N TRP A 4 54.31 12.60 0.89
CA TRP A 4 53.82 11.32 1.41
C TRP A 4 52.63 11.48 2.37
N GLN A 5 52.57 12.58 3.12
CA GLN A 5 51.46 12.90 4.02
C GLN A 5 50.18 13.20 3.22
N LEU A 6 50.32 13.90 2.10
CA LEU A 6 49.22 14.19 1.19
C LEU A 6 48.72 12.93 0.46
N GLU A 7 49.64 12.04 0.08
CA GLU A 7 49.29 10.73 -0.50
C GLU A 7 48.55 9.84 0.50
N ALA A 8 49.03 9.77 1.75
CA ALA A 8 48.35 9.03 2.81
C ALA A 8 46.94 9.59 3.09
N ALA A 9 46.78 10.91 3.11
CA ALA A 9 45.48 11.56 3.26
C ALA A 9 44.53 11.24 2.09
N LYS A 10 45.04 11.22 0.85
CA LYS A 10 44.27 10.85 -0.34
C LYS A 10 43.80 9.40 -0.29
N MET A 11 44.66 8.48 0.14
CA MET A 11 44.31 7.07 0.30
C MET A 11 43.29 6.85 1.42
N ALA A 12 43.43 7.58 2.54
CA ALA A 12 42.43 7.57 3.61
C ALA A 12 41.07 8.08 3.13
N LEU A 13 41.05 9.17 2.34
CA LEU A 13 39.83 9.69 1.74
C LEU A 13 39.19 8.65 0.83
N TYR A 14 39.95 7.98 -0.04
CA TYR A 14 39.40 6.95 -0.92
C TYR A 14 38.86 5.72 -0.18
N MET A 15 39.39 5.37 0.99
CA MET A 15 38.83 4.28 1.80
C MET A 15 37.58 4.71 2.58
N VAL A 16 37.59 5.90 3.17
CA VAL A 16 36.48 6.37 4.01
C VAL A 16 35.31 6.86 3.16
N PHE A 17 35.56 7.42 1.97
CA PHE A 17 34.55 7.97 1.08
C PHE A 17 33.44 6.97 0.69
N PRO A 18 33.72 5.77 0.15
CA PRO A 18 32.66 4.82 -0.20
C PRO A 18 31.89 4.32 1.02
N VAL A 19 32.54 4.17 2.18
CA VAL A 19 31.90 3.72 3.43
C VAL A 19 31.01 4.83 4.01
N GLY A 20 31.47 6.08 3.97
CA GLY A 20 30.72 7.25 4.42
C GLY A 20 29.51 7.53 3.54
N LEU A 21 29.66 7.41 2.21
CA LEU A 21 28.53 7.48 1.29
C LEU A 21 27.54 6.34 1.54
N PHE A 22 28.02 5.11 1.71
CA PHE A 22 27.15 3.98 2.03
C PHE A 22 26.39 4.20 3.34
N TYR A 23 27.05 4.72 4.38
CA TYR A 23 26.40 5.02 5.65
C TYR A 23 25.35 6.14 5.53
N TYR A 24 25.65 7.19 4.77
CA TYR A 24 24.72 8.31 4.55
C TYR A 24 23.50 7.90 3.72
N PHE A 25 23.70 7.16 2.62
CA PHE A 25 22.62 6.76 1.72
C PHE A 25 21.83 5.54 2.20
N ASN A 26 22.36 4.73 3.12
CA ASN A 26 21.66 3.58 3.69
C ASN A 26 20.80 3.94 4.93
N GLN A 27 20.68 5.23 5.29
CA GLN A 27 19.70 5.63 6.30
C GLN A 27 18.29 5.40 5.75
N ALA A 28 17.62 4.39 6.29
CA ALA A 28 16.26 3.97 5.94
C ALA A 28 15.22 5.11 6.04
N GLU A 29 15.51 6.17 6.79
CA GLU A 29 14.65 7.34 6.99
C GLU A 29 14.24 8.04 5.68
N TYR A 30 15.16 8.25 4.73
CA TYR A 30 14.80 8.85 3.44
C TYR A 30 13.97 7.92 2.54
N PHE A 31 14.11 6.61 2.76
CA PHE A 31 13.44 5.59 1.95
C PHE A 31 11.99 5.37 2.42
N GLU A 32 11.72 5.52 3.73
CA GLU A 32 10.37 5.43 4.28
C GLU A 32 9.48 6.55 3.75
N ASP A 33 9.90 7.81 3.83
CA ASP A 33 9.09 8.94 3.34
C ASP A 33 8.83 8.86 1.84
N TRP A 34 9.82 8.46 1.04
CA TRP A 34 9.65 8.27 -0.40
C TRP A 34 8.68 7.14 -0.73
N MET A 35 8.82 5.97 -0.08
CA MET A 35 7.89 4.85 -0.31
C MET A 35 6.48 5.12 0.21
N ILE A 36 6.34 5.84 1.33
CA ILE A 36 5.05 6.24 1.88
C ILE A 36 4.34 7.19 0.92
N ASN A 37 5.06 8.17 0.36
CA ASN A 37 4.51 9.08 -0.65
C ASN A 37 4.16 8.35 -1.95
N LEU A 38 5.05 7.48 -2.45
CA LEU A 38 4.79 6.66 -3.63
C LEU A 38 3.57 5.75 -3.45
N ARG A 39 3.43 5.13 -2.28
CA ARG A 39 2.27 4.29 -1.94
C ARG A 39 0.99 5.12 -1.87
N ARG A 40 1.03 6.33 -1.32
CA ARG A 40 -0.12 7.25 -1.25
C ARG A 40 -0.53 7.78 -2.62
N GLU A 41 0.40 8.03 -3.53
CA GLU A 41 0.10 8.44 -4.91
C GLU A 41 -0.48 7.29 -5.74
N MET A 42 0.10 6.09 -5.64
CA MET A 42 -0.35 4.91 -6.38
C MET A 42 -1.67 4.35 -5.84
N TYR A 43 -1.87 4.41 -4.53
CA TYR A 43 -3.10 4.00 -3.85
C TYR A 43 -3.64 5.20 -3.09
N PRO A 44 -4.34 6.13 -3.77
CA PRO A 44 -5.02 7.22 -3.08
C PRO A 44 -5.92 6.58 -2.03
N THR A 45 -5.70 6.96 -0.76
CA THR A 45 -6.51 6.47 0.37
C THR A 45 -7.96 6.68 -0.02
N GLU A 46 -8.68 5.57 -0.24
CA GLU A 46 -10.04 5.58 -0.75
C GLU A 46 -10.83 6.70 -0.07
N ASN A 47 -11.28 7.67 -0.88
CA ASN A 47 -12.12 8.75 -0.40
C ASN A 47 -13.26 8.12 0.41
N ARG A 48 -13.50 8.62 1.64
CA ARG A 48 -14.56 8.09 2.53
C ARG A 48 -15.93 7.96 1.82
N VAL A 49 -16.15 8.78 0.79
CA VAL A 49 -17.29 8.75 -0.12
C VAL A 49 -17.37 7.46 -0.93
N ASN A 50 -16.25 6.95 -1.46
CA ASN A 50 -16.20 5.69 -2.24
C ASN A 50 -16.50 4.49 -1.36
N LYS A 51 -15.99 4.48 -0.13
CA LYS A 51 -16.26 3.40 0.83
C LYS A 51 -17.76 3.31 1.16
N LYS A 52 -18.42 4.44 1.40
CA LYS A 52 -19.85 4.48 1.69
C LYS A 52 -20.68 4.03 0.48
N ALA A 53 -20.37 4.53 -0.71
CA ALA A 53 -21.05 4.11 -1.94
C ALA A 53 -20.91 2.60 -2.23
N PHE A 54 -19.73 2.03 -1.93
CA PHE A 54 -19.49 0.60 -2.07
C PHE A 54 -20.27 -0.24 -1.05
N GLU A 55 -20.29 0.18 0.23
CA GLU A 55 -21.08 -0.46 1.28
C GLU A 55 -22.59 -0.41 0.99
N ASP A 56 -23.11 0.74 0.54
CA ASP A 56 -24.51 0.91 0.15
C ASP A 56 -24.88 -0.01 -1.03
N THR A 57 -24.00 -0.12 -2.04
CA THR A 57 -24.21 -1.02 -3.19
C THR A 57 -24.25 -2.50 -2.77
N ILE A 58 -23.33 -2.92 -1.90
CA ILE A 58 -23.32 -4.30 -1.38
C ILE A 58 -24.60 -4.61 -0.61
N ARG A 59 -25.07 -3.66 0.19
CA ARG A 59 -26.29 -3.82 0.97
C ARG A 59 -27.51 -3.99 0.06
N GLU A 60 -27.66 -3.14 -0.95
CA GLU A 60 -28.76 -3.25 -1.91
C GLU A 60 -28.75 -4.59 -2.66
N MET A 61 -27.58 -5.09 -3.05
CA MET A 61 -27.47 -6.39 -3.73
C MET A 61 -27.86 -7.56 -2.81
N LYS A 62 -27.46 -7.52 -1.54
CA LYS A 62 -27.86 -8.53 -0.54
C LYS A 62 -29.37 -8.54 -0.33
N GLU A 63 -29.97 -7.37 -0.15
CA GLU A 63 -31.42 -7.24 0.06
C GLU A 63 -32.24 -7.68 -1.16
N LYS A 64 -31.74 -7.47 -2.39
CA LYS A 64 -32.38 -8.02 -3.60
C LYS A 64 -32.31 -9.54 -3.65
N ARG A 65 -31.13 -10.12 -3.38
CA ARG A 65 -30.92 -11.57 -3.39
C ARG A 65 -31.77 -12.28 -2.33
N GLU A 66 -31.89 -11.71 -1.14
CA GLU A 66 -32.69 -12.27 -0.06
C GLU A 66 -34.19 -12.27 -0.39
N ARG A 67 -34.70 -11.19 -0.98
CA ARG A 67 -36.09 -11.13 -1.46
C ARG A 67 -36.38 -12.15 -2.55
N GLU A 68 -35.45 -12.33 -3.48
CA GLU A 68 -35.59 -13.34 -4.53
C GLU A 68 -35.60 -14.75 -3.94
N TYR A 69 -34.72 -15.03 -2.99
CA TYR A 69 -34.66 -16.32 -2.30
C TYR A 69 -35.95 -16.63 -1.53
N LEU A 70 -36.51 -15.64 -0.83
CA LEU A 70 -37.80 -15.79 -0.14
C LEU A 70 -38.95 -16.10 -1.11
N ARG A 71 -39.02 -15.41 -2.26
CA ARG A 71 -40.03 -15.69 -3.30
C ARG A 71 -39.93 -17.11 -3.84
N LEU A 72 -38.71 -17.58 -4.10
CA LEU A 72 -38.47 -18.95 -4.57
C LEU A 72 -38.86 -20.01 -3.52
N LEU A 73 -38.67 -19.70 -2.23
CA LEU A 73 -39.13 -20.57 -1.15
C LEU A 73 -40.67 -20.60 -1.06
N GLU A 74 -41.34 -19.45 -1.15
CA GLU A 74 -42.81 -19.37 -1.15
C GLU A 74 -43.44 -20.10 -2.35
N GLU A 75 -42.83 -19.99 -3.54
CA GLU A 75 -43.24 -20.73 -4.74
C GLU A 75 -43.01 -22.23 -4.59
N LYS A 76 -41.90 -22.64 -3.97
CA LYS A 76 -41.60 -24.06 -3.71
C LYS A 76 -42.54 -24.65 -2.65
N GLU A 77 -42.88 -23.90 -1.60
CA GLU A 77 -43.84 -24.32 -0.59
C GLU A 77 -45.25 -24.40 -1.17
N SER A 78 -45.70 -23.39 -1.93
CA SER A 78 -47.02 -23.40 -2.59
C SER A 78 -47.14 -24.45 -3.70
N GLY A 79 -46.05 -24.74 -4.40
CA GLY A 79 -45.96 -25.80 -5.41
C GLY A 79 -45.83 -27.22 -4.84
N SER A 80 -45.56 -27.37 -3.54
CA SER A 80 -45.43 -28.68 -2.86
C SER A 80 -46.74 -29.20 -2.25
N VAL A 81 -47.85 -28.47 -2.43
CA VAL A 81 -49.19 -28.82 -1.90
C VAL A 81 -50.06 -29.57 -2.95
N PHE A 82 -49.47 -30.04 -4.06
CA PHE A 82 -50.13 -30.94 -5.02
C PHE A 82 -49.39 -32.25 -5.21
#